data_AF-R5KU83-F1
#
_entry.id   AF-R5KU83-F1
#
_cell.length_a   1.000
_cell.length_b   1.000
_cell.length_c   1.000
_cell.angle_alpha   90.00
_cell.angle_beta   90.00
_cell.angle_gamma   90.00
#
_symmetry.space_group_name_H-M   'P 1'
#
loop_
_entity.id
_entity.type
_entity.pdbx_description
1 polymer ?
#
loop_
_entity_poly.entity_id
_entity_poly.type
_entity_poly.pdbx_seq_one_letter_code
_entity_poly.pdbx_strand_id
1 'polypeptide(L)'
;MPKSWRDIHTVNKIEDDTTKGFYRSIVADKKPYFMKYIYPALMKQYNTYIKNTNRNALREFQMTVDEMMEIPADRLSERQKDFLRYYNYRMPVGVGDCVMNKICRRFEEEFDGFIKQSVNNQNFDYRIMKSDVEYTPRQYTAIKRLYEEYKKRAINYSIFADYERIDNIDSINTMSIINEEFRAACNKVCSNSKSLCNIILDICYNRNSTKKFAWSMCGEQIIKNLLYANDNTISFPELDDDGDITFGGHRFKIKSKVIGADV
;
A
#
# COMPACT_ATOMS: atom_id res chain seq x y z
N MET A 1 -10.83 -6.09 -36.42
CA MET A 1 -11.73 -7.15 -35.87
C MET A 1 -13.17 -6.69 -35.98
N PRO A 2 -14.12 -7.59 -36.25
CA PRO A 2 -15.55 -7.28 -36.29
C PRO A 2 -16.05 -6.62 -35.00
N LYS A 3 -16.99 -5.68 -35.11
CA LYS A 3 -17.61 -5.02 -33.94
C LYS A 3 -18.34 -6.02 -33.03
N SER A 4 -18.96 -7.05 -33.63
CA SER A 4 -19.64 -8.14 -32.91
C SER A 4 -18.72 -8.96 -32.00
N TRP A 5 -17.40 -8.86 -32.14
CA TRP A 5 -16.46 -9.58 -31.28
C TRP A 5 -16.05 -8.80 -30.03
N ARG A 6 -16.33 -7.49 -29.97
CA ARG A 6 -15.89 -6.61 -28.87
C ARG A 6 -17.01 -5.77 -28.25
N ASP A 7 -18.19 -5.73 -28.85
CA ASP A 7 -19.30 -4.93 -28.38
C ASP A 7 -20.56 -5.78 -28.22
N ILE A 8 -20.97 -5.95 -26.97
CA ILE A 8 -22.17 -6.71 -26.60
C ILE A 8 -23.45 -6.06 -27.13
N HIS A 9 -23.47 -4.74 -27.37
CA HIS A 9 -24.64 -4.06 -27.95
C HIS A 9 -24.84 -4.46 -29.40
N THR A 10 -23.75 -4.59 -30.17
CA THR A 10 -23.78 -5.11 -31.53
C THR A 10 -24.25 -6.57 -31.56
N VAL A 11 -23.80 -7.39 -30.61
CA VAL A 11 -24.27 -8.79 -30.48
C VAL A 11 -25.76 -8.85 -30.15
N ASN A 12 -26.26 -7.95 -29.31
CA ASN A 12 -27.67 -7.94 -28.90
C ASN A 12 -28.65 -7.61 -30.05
N LYS A 13 -28.15 -7.05 -31.16
CA LYS A 13 -28.93 -6.73 -32.37
C LYS A 13 -29.05 -7.91 -33.35
N ILE A 14 -28.40 -9.04 -33.08
CA ILE A 14 -28.55 -10.25 -33.90
C ILE A 14 -29.98 -10.80 -33.70
N GLU A 15 -30.68 -11.05 -34.81
CA GLU A 15 -32.07 -11.51 -34.81
C GLU A 15 -32.20 -13.00 -34.49
N ASP A 16 -31.27 -13.82 -34.97
CA ASP A 16 -31.22 -15.25 -34.65
C ASP A 16 -30.71 -15.49 -33.22
N ASP A 17 -31.58 -16.03 -32.37
CA ASP A 17 -31.31 -16.28 -30.96
C ASP A 17 -30.19 -17.31 -30.74
N THR A 18 -30.02 -18.27 -31.66
CA THR A 18 -28.95 -19.28 -31.52
C THR A 18 -27.57 -18.66 -31.75
N THR A 19 -27.41 -17.92 -32.84
CA THR A 19 -26.20 -17.15 -33.14
C THR A 19 -25.94 -16.09 -32.07
N LYS A 20 -26.97 -15.38 -31.62
CA LYS A 20 -26.87 -14.38 -30.55
C LYS A 20 -26.37 -14.98 -29.24
N GLY A 21 -26.88 -16.14 -28.86
CA GLY A 21 -26.45 -16.88 -27.68
C GLY A 21 -24.96 -17.23 -27.75
N PHE A 22 -24.52 -17.75 -28.89
CA PHE A 22 -23.11 -18.07 -29.13
C PHE A 22 -22.23 -16.82 -29.09
N TYR A 23 -22.59 -15.75 -29.79
CA TYR A 23 -21.79 -14.52 -29.78
C TYR A 23 -21.73 -13.87 -28.38
N ARG A 24 -22.79 -13.97 -27.58
CA ARG A 24 -22.77 -13.51 -26.18
C ARG A 24 -21.81 -14.29 -25.31
N SER A 25 -21.57 -15.58 -25.59
CA SER A 25 -20.65 -16.40 -24.80
C SER A 25 -19.18 -16.16 -25.16
N ILE A 26 -18.88 -15.66 -26.36
CA ILE A 26 -17.51 -15.43 -26.84
C ILE A 26 -17.11 -13.95 -26.99
N VAL A 27 -18.03 -13.00 -26.82
CA VAL A 27 -17.74 -11.56 -26.97
C VAL A 27 -16.72 -11.10 -25.92
N ALA A 28 -15.71 -10.37 -26.39
CA ALA A 28 -14.65 -9.80 -25.54
C ALA A 28 -14.96 -8.32 -25.23
N ASP A 29 -16.11 -8.05 -24.60
CA ASP A 29 -16.55 -6.70 -24.22
C ASP A 29 -15.89 -6.21 -22.91
N LYS A 30 -15.46 -7.14 -22.06
CA LYS A 30 -14.83 -6.86 -20.77
C LYS A 30 -13.32 -7.01 -20.83
N LYS A 31 -12.62 -6.11 -20.14
CA LYS A 31 -11.17 -6.22 -19.91
C LYS A 31 -10.86 -7.48 -19.09
N PRO A 32 -9.78 -8.22 -19.39
CA PRO A 32 -9.35 -9.35 -18.57
C PRO A 32 -9.17 -8.97 -17.10
N TYR A 33 -9.47 -9.89 -16.19
CA TYR A 33 -9.29 -9.75 -14.74
C TYR A 33 -7.96 -9.12 -14.34
N PHE A 34 -6.86 -9.57 -14.95
CA PHE A 34 -5.52 -9.03 -14.71
C PHE A 34 -5.43 -7.49 -14.86
N MET A 35 -6.20 -6.89 -15.78
CA MET A 35 -6.15 -5.44 -16.02
C MET A 35 -6.60 -4.61 -14.82
N LYS A 36 -7.27 -5.20 -13.81
CA LYS A 36 -7.58 -4.49 -12.57
C LYS A 36 -6.31 -3.98 -11.88
N TYR A 37 -5.18 -4.69 -11.97
CA TYR A 37 -3.91 -4.27 -11.38
C TYR A 37 -3.23 -3.11 -12.13
N ILE A 38 -3.58 -2.91 -13.40
CA ILE A 38 -3.05 -1.81 -14.23
C ILE A 38 -3.89 -0.54 -14.07
N TYR A 39 -5.21 -0.68 -13.93
CA TYR A 39 -6.14 0.45 -13.93
C TYR A 39 -6.82 0.63 -12.56
N PRO A 40 -6.41 1.64 -11.76
CA PRO A 40 -6.97 1.86 -10.42
C PRO A 40 -8.49 2.04 -10.38
N ALA A 41 -9.07 2.72 -11.39
CA ALA A 41 -10.52 2.89 -11.49
C ALA A 41 -11.25 1.54 -11.68
N LEU A 42 -10.67 0.64 -12.49
CA LEU A 42 -11.21 -0.70 -12.71
C LEU A 42 -11.08 -1.57 -11.45
N MET A 43 -9.95 -1.47 -10.73
CA MET A 43 -9.77 -2.11 -9.43
C MET A 43 -10.85 -1.68 -8.43
N LYS A 44 -11.10 -0.36 -8.34
CA LYS A 44 -12.13 0.19 -7.46
C LYS A 44 -13.52 -0.33 -7.84
N GLN A 45 -13.84 -0.37 -9.14
CA GLN A 45 -15.11 -0.89 -9.64
C GLN A 45 -15.27 -2.38 -9.30
N TYR A 46 -14.24 -3.19 -9.55
CA TYR A 46 -14.21 -4.62 -9.21
C TYR A 46 -14.40 -4.84 -7.70
N ASN A 47 -13.60 -4.20 -6.85
CA ASN A 47 -13.68 -4.36 -5.40
C ASN A 47 -15.04 -3.94 -4.84
N THR A 48 -15.60 -2.84 -5.36
CA THR A 48 -16.93 -2.35 -4.95
C THR A 48 -18.02 -3.34 -5.35
N TYR A 49 -17.93 -3.90 -6.55
CA TYR A 49 -18.84 -4.92 -7.04
C TYR A 49 -18.82 -6.16 -6.14
N ILE A 50 -17.65 -6.78 -5.94
CA ILE A 50 -17.47 -7.97 -5.09
C ILE A 50 -17.99 -7.74 -3.68
N LYS A 51 -17.64 -6.59 -3.06
CA LYS A 51 -18.09 -6.25 -1.71
C LYS A 51 -19.62 -6.13 -1.62
N ASN A 52 -20.25 -5.48 -2.60
CA ASN A 52 -21.69 -5.30 -2.61
C ASN A 52 -22.43 -6.62 -2.89
N THR A 53 -21.95 -7.44 -3.82
CA THR A 53 -22.56 -8.73 -4.12
C THR A 53 -22.42 -9.71 -2.97
N ASN A 54 -21.25 -9.78 -2.32
CA ASN A 54 -21.07 -10.61 -1.12
C ASN A 54 -21.97 -10.15 0.02
N ARG A 55 -22.13 -8.83 0.24
CA ARG A 55 -23.09 -8.33 1.24
C ARG A 55 -24.53 -8.72 0.92
N ASN A 56 -24.92 -8.72 -0.35
CA ASN A 56 -26.26 -9.13 -0.76
C ASN A 56 -26.44 -10.65 -0.60
N ALA A 57 -25.44 -11.45 -1.00
CA ALA A 57 -25.46 -12.89 -0.83
C ALA A 57 -25.55 -13.29 0.65
N LEU A 58 -24.79 -12.64 1.52
CA LEU A 58 -24.86 -12.86 2.97
C LEU A 58 -26.24 -12.52 3.56
N ARG A 59 -26.91 -11.48 3.04
CA ARG A 59 -28.26 -11.10 3.52
C ARG A 59 -29.34 -12.07 3.05
N GLU A 60 -29.24 -12.57 1.82
CA GLU A 60 -30.27 -13.38 1.19
C GLU A 60 -30.08 -14.88 1.48
N PHE A 61 -28.82 -15.36 1.53
CA PHE A 61 -28.48 -16.78 1.61
C PHE A 61 -27.57 -17.14 2.79
N GLN A 62 -27.17 -16.16 3.62
CA GLN A 62 -26.27 -16.36 4.77
C GLN A 62 -24.89 -16.95 4.42
N MET A 63 -24.47 -16.79 3.16
CA MET A 63 -23.18 -17.24 2.63
C MET A 63 -22.64 -16.21 1.64
N THR A 64 -21.33 -16.23 1.43
CA THR A 64 -20.64 -15.45 0.41
C THR A 64 -20.86 -16.05 -0.99
N VAL A 65 -20.52 -15.28 -2.02
CA VAL A 65 -20.61 -15.77 -3.40
C VAL A 65 -19.60 -16.90 -3.64
N ASP A 66 -18.41 -16.81 -3.04
CA ASP A 66 -17.36 -17.83 -3.21
C ASP A 66 -17.81 -19.16 -2.60
N GLU A 67 -18.33 -19.15 -1.37
CA GLU A 67 -18.93 -20.35 -0.73
C GLU A 67 -20.08 -20.94 -1.56
N MET A 68 -20.90 -20.08 -2.19
CA MET A 68 -21.99 -20.51 -3.05
C MET A 68 -21.50 -21.19 -4.33
N MET A 69 -20.35 -20.78 -4.88
CA MET A 69 -19.75 -21.39 -6.08
C MET A 69 -19.15 -22.77 -5.81
N GLU A 70 -18.80 -23.08 -4.56
CA GLU A 70 -18.29 -24.40 -4.16
C GLU A 70 -19.41 -25.44 -4.03
N ILE A 71 -20.68 -25.01 -3.94
CA ILE A 71 -21.83 -25.91 -3.85
C ILE A 71 -22.07 -26.58 -5.22
N PRO A 72 -22.25 -27.91 -5.26
CA PRO A 72 -22.62 -28.64 -6.47
C PRO A 72 -23.89 -28.08 -7.15
N ALA A 73 -23.89 -28.02 -8.49
CA ALA A 73 -24.96 -27.44 -9.30
C ALA A 73 -26.35 -28.05 -9.09
N ASP A 74 -26.39 -29.34 -8.73
CA ASP A 74 -27.59 -30.11 -8.40
C ASP A 74 -28.20 -29.73 -7.03
N ARG A 75 -27.39 -29.16 -6.13
CA ARG A 75 -27.81 -28.76 -4.78
C ARG A 75 -28.13 -27.28 -4.64
N LEU A 76 -27.84 -26.49 -5.67
CA LEU A 76 -28.17 -25.07 -5.74
C LEU A 76 -29.66 -24.88 -5.99
N SER A 77 -30.31 -24.04 -5.20
CA SER A 77 -31.68 -23.60 -5.47
C SER A 77 -31.74 -22.79 -6.77
N GLU A 78 -32.90 -22.77 -7.43
CA GLU A 78 -33.12 -21.96 -8.64
C GLU A 78 -32.78 -20.49 -8.41
N ARG A 79 -33.06 -19.98 -7.20
CA ARG A 79 -32.75 -18.61 -6.81
C ARG A 79 -31.23 -18.35 -6.73
N GLN A 80 -30.47 -19.30 -6.20
CA GLN A 80 -29.00 -19.20 -6.16
C GLN A 80 -28.40 -19.32 -7.57
N LYS A 81 -28.93 -20.20 -8.43
CA LYS A 81 -28.50 -20.30 -9.83
C LYS A 81 -28.70 -18.99 -10.58
N ASP A 82 -29.87 -18.36 -10.42
CA ASP A 82 -30.15 -17.05 -11.00
C ASP A 82 -29.22 -15.98 -10.45
N PHE A 83 -28.95 -15.99 -9.14
CA PHE A 83 -28.02 -15.05 -8.51
C PHE A 83 -26.60 -15.18 -9.10
N LEU A 84 -26.07 -16.41 -9.22
CA LEU A 84 -24.76 -16.67 -9.82
C LEU A 84 -24.72 -16.28 -11.31
N ARG A 85 -25.80 -16.50 -12.05
CA ARG A 85 -25.91 -16.06 -13.44
C ARG A 85 -25.78 -14.54 -13.54
N TYR A 86 -26.50 -13.78 -12.72
CA TYR A 86 -26.42 -12.33 -12.69
C TYR A 86 -25.07 -11.82 -12.16
N TYR A 87 -24.46 -12.55 -11.22
CA TYR A 87 -23.12 -12.27 -10.74
C TYR A 87 -22.12 -12.31 -11.90
N ASN A 88 -22.02 -13.44 -12.59
CA ASN A 88 -21.12 -13.61 -13.74
C ASN A 88 -21.42 -12.62 -14.87
N TYR A 89 -22.70 -12.38 -15.17
CA TYR A 89 -23.10 -11.44 -16.19
C TYR A 89 -22.71 -9.98 -15.88
N ARG A 90 -22.83 -9.55 -14.61
CA ARG A 90 -22.50 -8.18 -14.19
C ARG A 90 -21.06 -7.98 -13.72
N MET A 91 -20.23 -9.04 -13.74
CA MET A 91 -18.80 -8.93 -13.44
C MET A 91 -18.15 -7.79 -14.24
N PRO A 92 -17.46 -6.82 -13.60
CA PRO A 92 -16.82 -5.71 -14.31
C PRO A 92 -15.65 -6.11 -15.21
N VAL A 93 -15.10 -7.31 -14.99
CA VAL A 93 -13.93 -7.84 -15.70
C VAL A 93 -14.21 -9.23 -16.25
N GLY A 94 -13.52 -9.60 -17.32
CA GLY A 94 -13.55 -10.94 -17.90
C GLY A 94 -12.68 -11.89 -17.07
N VAL A 95 -13.32 -12.84 -16.40
CA VAL A 95 -12.67 -13.86 -15.55
C VAL A 95 -12.33 -15.15 -16.30
N GLY A 96 -12.41 -15.16 -17.64
CA GLY A 96 -12.09 -16.35 -18.44
C GLY A 96 -10.61 -16.72 -18.45
N ASP A 97 -10.29 -17.90 -18.96
CA ASP A 97 -8.96 -18.50 -18.95
C ASP A 97 -8.03 -18.00 -20.08
N CYS A 98 -7.97 -16.69 -20.28
CA CYS A 98 -6.97 -16.10 -21.17
C CYS A 98 -5.57 -16.19 -20.54
N VAL A 99 -4.53 -16.14 -21.37
CA VAL A 99 -3.11 -16.26 -20.95
C VAL A 99 -2.78 -15.30 -19.81
N MET A 100 -3.23 -14.04 -19.91
CA MET A 100 -2.99 -13.03 -18.87
C MET A 100 -3.63 -13.38 -17.54
N ASN A 101 -4.85 -13.91 -17.54
CA ASN A 101 -5.53 -14.30 -16.31
C ASN A 101 -4.91 -15.56 -15.70
N LYS A 102 -4.46 -16.52 -16.51
CA LYS A 102 -3.73 -17.71 -16.03
C LYS A 102 -2.44 -17.33 -15.31
N ILE A 103 -1.64 -16.45 -15.93
CA ILE A 103 -0.43 -15.90 -15.31
C ILE A 103 -0.80 -15.19 -14.01
N CYS A 104 -1.80 -14.31 -14.04
CA CYS A 104 -2.26 -13.58 -12.87
C CYS A 104 -2.64 -14.51 -11.70
N ARG A 105 -3.43 -15.55 -11.94
CA ARG A 105 -3.82 -16.52 -10.89
C ARG A 105 -2.62 -17.27 -10.33
N ARG A 106 -1.69 -17.69 -11.20
CA ARG A 106 -0.46 -18.35 -10.73
C ARG A 106 0.38 -17.44 -9.85
N PHE A 107 0.49 -16.15 -10.20
CA PHE A 107 1.14 -15.16 -9.33
C PHE A 107 0.37 -14.96 -8.01
N GLU A 108 -0.96 -14.88 -8.05
CA GLU A 108 -1.77 -14.77 -6.84
C GLU A 108 -1.56 -16.01 -5.94
N GLU A 109 -1.61 -17.22 -6.48
CA GLU A 109 -1.40 -18.48 -5.72
C GLU A 109 -0.02 -18.58 -5.07
N GLU A 110 1.06 -18.23 -5.78
CA GLU A 110 2.43 -18.32 -5.26
C GLU A 110 2.75 -17.24 -4.21
N PHE A 111 2.14 -16.06 -4.33
CA PHE A 111 2.45 -14.91 -3.48
C PHE A 111 1.36 -14.56 -2.45
N ASP A 112 0.21 -15.25 -2.47
CA ASP A 112 -0.82 -15.05 -1.43
C ASP A 112 -0.26 -15.46 -0.06
N GLY A 113 -0.58 -14.66 0.95
CA GLY A 113 -0.01 -14.81 2.30
C GLY A 113 1.44 -14.34 2.47
N PHE A 114 2.34 -14.47 1.48
CA PHE A 114 3.75 -14.08 1.61
C PHE A 114 3.95 -12.60 1.93
N ILE A 115 3.24 -11.72 1.22
CA ILE A 115 3.35 -10.26 1.43
C ILE A 115 2.77 -9.85 2.79
N LYS A 116 1.71 -10.50 3.26
CA LYS A 116 1.09 -10.20 4.56
C LYS A 116 1.96 -10.68 5.73
N GLN A 117 2.65 -11.81 5.57
CA GLN A 117 3.51 -12.39 6.59
C GLN A 117 4.89 -11.71 6.67
N SER A 118 5.47 -11.32 5.54
CA SER A 118 6.80 -10.67 5.52
C SER A 118 6.81 -9.29 6.18
N VAL A 119 5.71 -8.54 6.07
CA VAL A 119 5.58 -7.18 6.64
C VAL A 119 5.47 -7.21 8.18
N ASN A 120 4.96 -8.30 8.77
CA ASN A 120 4.75 -8.40 10.21
C ASN A 120 5.95 -9.00 10.98
N ASN A 121 6.95 -9.56 10.29
CA ASN A 121 8.01 -10.38 10.92
C ASN A 121 9.32 -9.65 11.22
N GLN A 122 9.36 -8.31 11.14
CA GLN A 122 10.57 -7.55 11.46
C GLN A 122 10.39 -6.86 12.82
N ASN A 123 10.83 -7.54 13.89
CA ASN A 123 11.10 -6.93 15.20
C ASN A 123 12.32 -5.99 15.08
N PHE A 124 12.15 -4.90 14.34
CA PHE A 124 13.18 -3.88 14.21
C PHE A 124 13.34 -3.14 15.54
N ASP A 125 14.51 -3.26 16.17
CA ASP A 125 14.82 -2.51 17.38
C ASP A 125 15.14 -1.06 17.03
N TYR A 126 14.18 -0.17 17.24
CA TYR A 126 14.34 1.26 16.96
C TYR A 126 15.31 1.96 17.93
N ARG A 127 15.68 1.32 19.05
CA ARG A 127 16.57 1.90 20.06
C ARG A 127 17.97 2.17 19.52
N ILE A 128 18.39 1.46 18.47
CA ILE A 128 19.67 1.73 17.78
C ILE A 128 19.76 3.16 17.22
N MET A 129 18.62 3.81 16.98
CA MET A 129 18.56 5.20 16.48
C MET A 129 18.54 6.24 17.62
N LYS A 130 18.48 5.82 18.87
CA LYS A 130 18.45 6.71 20.03
C LYS A 130 19.87 7.10 20.45
N SER A 131 19.95 8.19 21.19
CA SER A 131 21.15 8.55 21.95
C SER A 131 21.00 8.11 23.40
N ASP A 132 22.09 8.13 24.15
CA ASP A 132 22.10 7.85 25.60
C ASP A 132 21.49 8.97 26.46
N VAL A 133 21.00 10.04 25.84
CA VAL A 133 20.41 11.18 26.55
C VAL A 133 18.99 10.85 27.00
N GLU A 134 18.74 10.93 28.30
CA GLU A 134 17.42 10.77 28.87
C GLU A 134 16.51 12.00 28.65
N TYR A 135 15.21 11.79 28.83
CA TYR A 135 14.22 12.86 28.80
C TYR A 135 13.21 12.65 29.93
N THR A 136 12.60 13.75 30.37
CA THR A 136 11.62 13.71 31.46
C THR A 136 10.22 13.30 30.96
N PRO A 137 9.37 12.67 31.81
CA PRO A 137 7.98 12.38 31.46
C PRO A 137 7.16 13.63 31.07
N ARG A 138 7.51 14.79 31.63
CA ARG A 138 6.89 16.07 31.30
C ARG A 138 7.20 16.49 29.85
N GLN A 139 8.47 16.39 29.44
CA GLN A 139 8.87 16.64 28.05
C GLN A 139 8.15 15.69 27.10
N TYR A 140 8.13 14.39 27.41
CA TYR A 140 7.42 13.40 26.59
C TYR A 140 5.95 13.77 26.39
N THR A 141 5.25 14.10 27.49
CA THR A 141 3.81 14.43 27.44
C THR A 141 3.55 15.70 26.64
N ALA A 142 4.40 16.72 26.80
CA ALA A 142 4.27 17.98 26.06
C ALA A 142 4.53 17.82 24.56
N ILE A 143 5.60 17.11 24.17
CA ILE A 143 5.90 16.82 22.76
C ILE A 143 4.82 15.93 22.14
N LYS A 144 4.31 14.94 22.88
CA LYS A 144 3.20 14.10 22.42
C LYS A 144 1.95 14.92 22.12
N ARG A 145 1.64 15.93 22.94
CA ARG A 145 0.52 16.84 22.66
C ARG A 145 0.73 17.62 21.37
N LEU A 146 1.92 18.20 21.16
CA LEU A 146 2.27 18.89 19.92
C LEU A 146 2.16 17.98 18.70
N TYR A 147 2.57 16.71 18.83
CA TYR A 147 2.46 15.73 17.76
C TYR A 147 1.01 15.44 17.36
N GLU A 148 0.11 15.28 18.32
CA GLU A 148 -1.32 15.05 18.04
C GLU A 148 -1.97 16.30 17.41
N GLU A 149 -1.58 17.50 17.84
CA GLU A 149 -2.03 18.76 17.24
C GLU A 149 -1.54 18.89 15.79
N TYR A 150 -0.25 18.59 15.53
CA TYR A 150 0.31 18.52 14.18
C TYR A 150 -0.45 17.53 13.30
N LYS A 151 -0.71 16.31 13.80
CA LYS A 151 -1.39 15.26 13.04
C LYS A 151 -2.80 15.69 12.62
N LYS A 152 -3.56 16.31 13.54
CA LYS A 152 -4.88 16.87 13.22
C LYS A 152 -4.78 17.94 12.14
N ARG A 153 -3.83 18.85 12.25
CA ARG A 153 -3.63 19.93 11.27
C ARG A 153 -3.26 19.39 9.89
N ALA A 154 -2.34 18.42 9.83
CA ALA A 154 -1.92 17.78 8.58
C ALA A 154 -3.08 17.04 7.89
N ILE A 155 -3.91 16.31 8.65
CA ILE A 155 -5.10 15.64 8.09
C ILE A 155 -6.12 16.64 7.58
N ASN A 156 -6.44 17.67 8.38
CA ASN A 156 -7.39 18.71 7.98
C ASN A 156 -6.91 19.44 6.72
N TYR A 157 -5.61 19.72 6.62
CA TYR A 157 -5.02 20.32 5.44
C TYR A 157 -5.12 19.41 4.22
N SER A 158 -4.82 18.12 4.35
CA SER A 158 -4.94 17.15 3.25
C SER A 158 -6.37 17.10 2.70
N ILE A 159 -7.38 17.06 3.59
CA ILE A 159 -8.80 17.04 3.19
C ILE A 159 -9.17 18.35 2.46
N PHE A 160 -8.71 19.49 2.97
CA PHE A 160 -8.93 20.80 2.36
C PHE A 160 -8.27 20.91 0.98
N ALA A 161 -7.01 20.48 0.86
CA ALA A 161 -6.26 20.50 -0.39
C ALA A 161 -6.91 19.65 -1.48
N ASP A 162 -7.41 18.46 -1.11
CA ASP A 162 -8.16 17.59 -2.02
C ASP A 162 -9.49 18.23 -2.47
N TYR A 163 -10.20 18.90 -1.56
CA TYR A 163 -11.48 19.55 -1.85
C TYR A 163 -11.31 20.77 -2.77
N GLU A 164 -10.34 21.64 -2.45
CA GLU A 164 -10.04 22.86 -3.22
C GLU A 164 -9.16 22.60 -4.45
N ARG A 165 -8.71 21.35 -4.65
CA ARG A 165 -7.79 20.95 -5.75
C ARG A 165 -6.54 21.82 -5.81
N ILE A 166 -5.93 22.05 -4.65
CA ILE A 166 -4.70 22.84 -4.53
C ILE A 166 -3.59 22.18 -5.35
N ASP A 167 -2.79 22.99 -6.03
CA ASP A 167 -1.64 22.50 -6.78
C ASP A 167 -0.61 21.82 -5.87
N ASN A 168 0.10 20.84 -6.40
CA ASN A 168 1.08 20.08 -5.64
C ASN A 168 2.20 20.95 -5.06
N ILE A 169 2.64 22.00 -5.77
CA ILE A 169 3.72 22.88 -5.30
C ILE A 169 3.26 23.66 -4.07
N ASP A 170 2.05 24.23 -4.12
CA ASP A 170 1.46 24.97 -3.00
C ASP A 170 1.17 24.05 -1.80
N SER A 171 0.79 22.80 -2.08
CA SER A 171 0.62 21.77 -1.06
C SER A 171 1.92 21.45 -0.32
N ILE A 172 3.00 21.27 -1.07
CA ILE A 172 4.34 21.03 -0.52
C ILE A 172 4.81 22.22 0.34
N ASN A 173 4.64 23.45 -0.16
CA ASN A 173 5.03 24.68 0.56
C ASN A 173 4.28 24.81 1.88
N THR A 174 2.96 24.61 1.86
CA THR A 174 2.14 24.70 3.08
C THR A 174 2.51 23.61 4.08
N MET A 175 2.79 22.39 3.61
CA MET A 175 3.23 21.31 4.47
C MET A 175 4.61 21.58 5.08
N SER A 176 5.52 22.25 4.35
CA SER A 176 6.81 22.71 4.88
C SER A 176 6.61 23.69 6.04
N ILE A 177 5.71 24.65 5.91
CA ILE A 177 5.38 25.61 6.98
C ILE A 177 4.85 24.89 8.22
N ILE A 178 3.91 23.95 8.05
CA ILE A 178 3.37 23.17 9.17
C ILE A 178 4.48 22.38 9.88
N ASN A 179 5.44 21.83 9.12
CA ASN A 179 6.59 21.12 9.67
C ASN A 179 7.54 22.06 10.46
N GLU A 180 7.82 23.24 9.94
CA GLU A 180 8.67 24.24 10.60
C GLU A 180 8.06 24.77 11.89
N GLU A 181 6.76 25.06 11.88
CA GLU A 181 6.02 25.47 13.08
C GLU A 181 6.08 24.39 14.18
N PHE A 182 5.93 23.12 13.79
CA PHE A 182 6.07 22.01 14.72
C PHE A 182 7.49 21.92 15.31
N ARG A 183 8.53 22.06 14.48
CA ARG A 183 9.93 22.09 14.93
C ARG A 183 10.16 23.24 15.92
N ALA A 184 9.67 24.43 15.60
CA ALA A 184 9.79 25.61 16.47
C ALA A 184 9.07 25.40 17.81
N ALA A 185 7.88 24.81 17.81
CA ALA A 185 7.16 24.49 19.04
C ALA A 185 7.89 23.44 19.88
N CYS A 186 8.45 22.41 19.23
CA CYS A 186 9.23 21.38 19.92
C CYS A 186 10.50 21.95 20.57
N ASN A 187 11.23 22.83 19.87
CA ASN A 187 12.44 23.48 20.41
C ASN A 187 12.17 24.32 21.66
N LYS A 188 10.98 24.92 21.79
CA LYS A 188 10.57 25.66 23.01
C LYS A 188 10.35 24.75 24.22
N VAL A 189 9.94 23.50 23.99
CA VAL A 189 9.65 22.51 25.04
C VAL A 189 10.86 21.65 25.38
N CYS A 190 11.65 21.29 24.37
CA CYS A 190 12.82 20.45 24.47
C CYS A 190 13.91 21.01 23.54
N SER A 191 14.79 21.83 24.10
CA SER A 191 15.90 22.46 23.37
C SER A 191 17.01 21.47 22.99
N ASN A 192 17.08 20.32 23.66
CA ASN A 192 18.05 19.28 23.34
C ASN A 192 17.55 18.40 22.18
N SER A 193 18.20 18.51 21.03
CA SER A 193 17.86 17.76 19.81
C SER A 193 17.95 16.24 20.00
N LYS A 194 18.88 15.75 20.84
CA LYS A 194 19.05 14.33 21.16
C LYS A 194 17.86 13.80 21.98
N SER A 195 17.47 14.53 23.03
CA SER A 195 16.29 14.20 23.83
C SER A 195 15.00 14.26 23.00
N LEU A 196 14.84 15.28 22.16
CA LEU A 196 13.68 15.42 21.26
C LEU A 196 13.58 14.25 20.27
N CYS A 197 14.72 13.85 19.67
CA CYS A 197 14.80 12.69 18.79
C CYS A 197 14.36 11.41 19.50
N ASN A 198 14.87 11.17 20.71
CA ASN A 198 14.48 10.02 21.53
C ASN A 198 12.97 9.99 21.78
N ILE A 199 12.37 11.11 22.17
CA ILE A 199 10.91 11.23 22.38
C ILE A 199 10.12 10.92 21.10
N ILE A 200 10.51 11.51 19.96
CA ILE A 200 9.81 11.33 18.69
C ILE A 200 9.88 9.87 18.23
N LEU A 201 11.02 9.20 18.41
CA LEU A 201 11.18 7.77 18.15
C LEU A 201 10.24 6.93 19.02
N ASP A 202 10.18 7.22 20.33
CA ASP A 202 9.30 6.49 21.25
C ASP A 202 7.81 6.71 20.93
N ILE A 203 7.42 7.89 20.42
CA ILE A 203 6.04 8.14 19.95
C ILE A 203 5.75 7.39 18.64
N CYS A 204 6.71 7.33 17.71
CA CYS A 204 6.48 6.85 16.35
C CYS A 204 6.66 5.33 16.17
N TYR A 205 7.49 4.69 16.99
CA TYR A 205 7.80 3.27 16.85
C TYR A 205 7.07 2.37 17.86
N ASN A 206 6.55 2.91 18.98
CA ASN A 206 5.75 2.13 19.95
C ASN A 206 4.25 2.01 19.58
N ARG A 207 3.78 2.73 18.57
CA ARG A 207 2.40 2.64 18.05
C ARG A 207 2.47 2.52 16.52
N ASN A 208 1.35 2.20 15.85
CA ASN A 208 1.22 2.22 14.39
C ASN A 208 1.34 3.65 13.78
N SER A 209 2.10 4.53 14.41
CA SER A 209 2.42 5.88 13.97
C SER A 209 3.43 5.84 12.81
N THR A 210 3.44 6.92 12.03
CA THR A 210 4.14 6.99 10.77
C THR A 210 5.65 7.10 10.99
N LYS A 211 6.38 5.99 10.86
CA LYS A 211 7.88 5.95 10.87
C LYS A 211 8.50 7.03 9.97
N LYS A 212 7.85 7.33 8.84
CA LYS A 212 8.20 8.43 7.91
C LYS A 212 8.29 9.80 8.62
N PHE A 213 7.41 10.08 9.57
CA PHE A 213 7.41 11.34 10.32
C PHE A 213 8.67 11.46 11.19
N ALA A 214 9.07 10.39 11.90
CA ALA A 214 10.27 10.41 12.72
C ALA A 214 11.53 10.73 11.89
N TRP A 215 11.67 10.09 10.71
CA TRP A 215 12.76 10.37 9.78
C TRP A 215 12.69 11.78 9.18
N SER A 216 11.49 12.27 8.86
CA SER A 216 11.31 13.64 8.37
C SER A 216 11.72 14.68 9.40
N MET A 217 11.40 14.48 10.68
CA MET A 217 11.68 15.45 11.73
C MET A 217 13.10 15.33 12.30
N CYS A 218 13.57 14.11 12.51
CA CYS A 218 14.80 13.83 13.25
C CYS A 218 15.87 13.11 12.43
N GLY A 219 15.72 13.00 11.10
CA GLY A 219 16.62 12.23 10.24
C GLY A 219 18.11 12.55 10.43
N GLU A 220 18.46 13.84 10.51
CA GLU A 220 19.85 14.25 10.75
C GLU A 220 20.38 13.76 12.11
N GLN A 221 19.58 13.89 13.18
CA GLN A 221 19.97 13.43 14.51
C GLN A 221 20.03 11.90 14.59
N ILE A 222 19.12 11.20 13.91
CA ILE A 222 19.14 9.74 13.80
C ILE A 222 20.45 9.28 13.13
N ILE A 223 20.83 9.90 12.01
CA ILE A 223 22.08 9.58 11.31
C ILE A 223 23.29 9.83 12.22
N LYS A 224 23.32 10.97 12.92
CA LYS A 224 24.39 11.28 13.90
C LYS A 224 24.48 10.23 15.01
N ASN A 225 23.34 9.77 15.53
CA ASN A 225 23.32 8.73 16.57
C ASN A 225 23.86 7.39 16.04
N LEU A 226 23.44 6.98 14.84
CA LEU A 226 23.88 5.75 14.18
C LEU A 226 25.38 5.77 13.85
N LEU A 227 25.90 6.92 13.41
CA LEU A 227 27.33 7.10 13.16
C LEU A 227 28.12 7.02 14.47
N TYR A 228 27.67 7.73 15.52
CA TYR A 228 28.33 7.71 16.82
C TYR A 228 28.39 6.29 17.41
N ALA A 229 27.33 5.50 17.27
CA ALA A 229 27.28 4.11 17.74
C ALA A 229 28.20 3.15 16.95
N ASN A 230 28.68 3.55 15.78
CA ASN A 230 29.55 2.75 14.90
C ASN A 230 30.88 3.44 14.60
N ASP A 231 31.42 4.22 15.55
CA ASP A 231 32.72 4.89 15.42
C ASP A 231 32.86 5.74 14.14
N ASN A 232 31.77 6.39 13.74
CA ASN A 232 31.61 7.15 12.50
C ASN A 232 31.95 6.36 11.22
N THR A 233 31.85 5.03 11.26
CA THR A 233 32.14 4.17 10.11
C THR A 233 30.86 3.82 9.37
N ILE A 234 30.86 4.06 8.07
CA ILE A 234 29.83 3.55 7.16
C ILE A 234 30.35 2.32 6.43
N SER A 235 29.46 1.38 6.11
CA SER A 235 29.77 0.24 5.25
C SER A 235 28.84 0.24 4.06
N PHE A 236 29.39 0.03 2.86
CA PHE A 236 28.63 0.04 1.62
C PHE A 236 29.16 -1.04 0.66
N PRO A 237 28.27 -1.66 -0.14
CA PRO A 237 28.69 -2.58 -1.18
C PRO A 237 29.34 -1.81 -2.34
N GLU A 238 30.49 -2.29 -2.79
CA GLU A 238 31.18 -1.80 -3.99
C GLU A 238 31.36 -2.96 -4.97
N LEU A 239 31.27 -2.67 -6.27
CA LEU A 239 31.45 -3.66 -7.32
C LEU A 239 32.85 -4.29 -7.20
N ASP A 240 32.88 -5.62 -7.19
CA ASP A 240 34.10 -6.40 -7.03
C ASP A 240 33.87 -7.77 -7.68
N ASP A 241 34.69 -8.12 -8.68
CA ASP A 241 34.57 -9.40 -9.40
C ASP A 241 34.77 -10.62 -8.48
N ASP A 242 35.46 -10.42 -7.34
CA ASP A 242 35.67 -11.43 -6.30
C ASP A 242 34.71 -11.26 -5.09
N GLY A 243 33.72 -10.37 -5.21
CA GLY A 243 32.75 -10.06 -4.16
C GLY A 243 31.92 -11.25 -3.68
N ASP A 244 31.67 -11.31 -2.38
CA ASP A 244 30.92 -12.37 -1.70
C ASP A 244 29.39 -12.19 -1.81
N ILE A 245 28.93 -11.01 -2.22
CA ILE A 245 27.51 -10.69 -2.36
C ILE A 245 27.12 -10.68 -3.84
N THR A 246 26.20 -11.54 -4.25
CA THR A 246 25.63 -11.55 -5.60
C THR A 246 24.30 -10.81 -5.66
N PHE A 247 24.20 -9.76 -6.46
CA PHE A 247 22.95 -9.02 -6.67
C PHE A 247 22.84 -8.55 -8.13
N GLY A 248 21.71 -8.84 -8.77
CA GLY A 248 21.45 -8.41 -10.16
C GLY A 248 22.44 -8.97 -11.19
N GLY A 249 23.08 -10.11 -10.93
CA GLY A 249 24.10 -10.70 -11.80
C GLY A 249 25.51 -10.13 -11.61
N HIS A 250 25.69 -9.16 -10.71
CA HIS A 250 26.98 -8.60 -10.34
C HIS A 250 27.43 -9.10 -8.96
N ARG A 251 28.74 -9.04 -8.71
CA ARG A 251 29.35 -9.35 -7.43
C ARG A 251 29.79 -8.06 -6.73
N PHE A 252 29.59 -8.02 -5.42
CA PHE A 252 29.89 -6.88 -4.57
C PHE A 252 30.65 -7.35 -3.34
N LYS A 253 31.55 -6.49 -2.87
CA LYS A 253 32.24 -6.65 -1.59
C LYS A 253 31.90 -5.47 -0.70
N ILE A 254 31.69 -5.74 0.59
CA ILE A 254 31.49 -4.66 1.56
C ILE A 254 32.81 -3.94 1.81
N LYS A 255 32.83 -2.62 1.56
CA LYS A 255 33.90 -1.73 2.00
C LYS A 255 33.39 -0.83 3.12
N SER A 256 34.32 -0.37 3.95
CA SER A 256 34.02 0.52 5.06
C SER A 256 34.83 1.82 4.93
N LYS A 257 34.22 2.93 5.35
CA LYS A 257 34.84 4.25 5.35
C LYS A 257 34.47 5.02 6.61
N VAL A 258 35.46 5.63 7.25
CA VAL A 258 35.25 6.55 8.38
C VAL A 258 34.82 7.91 7.82
N ILE A 259 33.74 8.47 8.36
CA ILE A 259 33.22 9.79 8.04
C ILE A 259 33.74 10.80 9.07
N GLY A 260 34.25 11.94 8.61
CA GLY A 260 34.77 12.99 9.49
C GLY A 260 36.24 12.81 9.90
N ALA A 261 36.95 11.83 9.33
CA ALA A 261 38.40 11.86 9.29
C ALA A 261 38.83 12.81 8.16
N ASP A 262 39.31 14.00 8.53
CA ASP A 262 40.02 14.89 7.62
C ASP A 262 41.27 14.19 7.08
N VAL A 263 41.58 14.48 5.81
CA VAL A 263 42.91 14.31 5.22
C VAL A 263 43.85 15.34 5.81
#